data_AF-A0A822D2P4-F1
#
_entry.id   AF-A0A822D2P4-F1
#
_cell.length_a   1.000
_cell.length_b   1.000
_cell.length_c   1.000
_cell.angle_alpha   90.00
_cell.angle_beta   90.00
_cell.angle_gamma   90.00
#
_symmetry.space_group_name_H-M   'P 1'
#
loop_
_entity.id
_entity.type
_entity.pdbx_description
1 polymer ?
#
loop_
_entity_poly.entity_id
_entity_poly.type
_entity_poly.pdbx_seq_one_letter_code
_entity_poly.pdbx_strand_id
1 'polypeptide(L)'
;IMDEPYQYGTYFGYVEKSARPETSVFRFKAFDPDTTSKLTYEIVQGDKNLFHLSSDGTLTTHSNQQLLSPTYNLTVRAIDLNSQVLSMSRSNEAH
;
A
#
# COMPACT_ATOMS: atom_id res chain seq x y z
N ILE A 1 -12.15 -13.48 19.32
CA ILE A 1 -11.86 -14.72 18.55
C ILE A 1 -11.13 -14.24 17.30
N MET A 2 -9.86 -14.62 17.23
CA MET A 2 -8.79 -14.37 16.25
C MET A 2 -9.02 -13.31 15.15
N ASP A 3 -8.27 -12.22 15.25
CA ASP A 3 -7.93 -11.34 14.12
C ASP A 3 -7.27 -12.19 13.02
N GLU A 4 -7.87 -12.19 11.82
CA GLU A 4 -7.29 -12.79 10.63
C GLU A 4 -5.86 -12.24 10.42
N PRO A 5 -4.88 -13.09 10.06
CA PRO A 5 -3.50 -12.64 9.94
C PRO A 5 -3.41 -11.60 8.83
N TYR A 6 -2.85 -10.43 9.15
CA TYR A 6 -2.27 -9.53 8.16
C TYR A 6 -1.57 -10.38 7.10
N GLN A 7 -2.02 -10.31 5.85
CA GLN A 7 -1.42 -11.06 4.75
C GLN A 7 -0.02 -10.48 4.49
N TYR A 8 0.96 -10.93 5.26
CA TYR A 8 2.37 -10.69 4.99
C TYR A 8 2.75 -11.54 3.78
N GLY A 9 2.65 -10.94 2.60
CA GLY A 9 3.08 -11.53 1.33
C GLY A 9 4.35 -10.87 0.80
N THR A 10 5.27 -11.66 0.27
CA THR A 10 6.34 -11.14 -0.59
C THR A 10 5.81 -11.09 -2.02
N TYR A 11 5.79 -9.89 -2.60
CA TYR A 11 5.35 -9.65 -3.97
C TYR A 11 6.54 -9.25 -4.85
N PHE A 12 6.53 -9.71 -6.11
CA PHE A 12 7.53 -9.34 -7.10
C PHE A 12 6.87 -8.56 -8.23
N GLY A 13 7.33 -7.32 -8.44
CA GLY A 13 7.00 -6.49 -9.59
C GLY A 13 8.23 -6.33 -10.48
N TYR A 14 7.99 -6.09 -11.77
CA TYR A 14 9.04 -5.90 -12.75
C TYR A 14 8.78 -4.62 -13.52
N VAL A 15 9.83 -3.86 -13.79
CA VAL A 15 9.77 -2.62 -14.56
C VAL A 15 11.09 -2.41 -15.27
N GLU A 16 11.04 -1.82 -16.46
CA GLU A 16 12.26 -1.52 -17.22
C GLU A 16 13.08 -0.43 -16.52
N LYS A 17 14.41 -0.53 -16.62
CA LYS A 17 15.34 0.47 -16.07
C LYS A 17 15.09 1.90 -16.60
N SER A 18 14.50 2.01 -17.79
CA SER A 18 14.20 3.24 -18.53
C SER A 18 12.74 3.66 -18.47
N ALA A 19 11.94 3.05 -17.59
CA ALA A 19 10.54 3.38 -17.43
C ALA A 19 10.36 4.89 -17.11
N ARG A 20 9.40 5.51 -17.78
CA ARG A 20 9.00 6.91 -17.51
C ARG A 20 8.20 6.99 -16.21
N PRO A 21 8.04 8.16 -15.57
CA PRO A 21 7.09 8.35 -14.49
C PRO A 21 5.70 7.81 -14.84
N GLU A 22 4.96 7.37 -13.82
CA GLU A 22 3.60 6.81 -13.94
C GLU A 22 3.54 5.46 -14.67
N THR A 23 4.67 4.83 -14.97
CA THR A 23 4.70 3.45 -15.49
C THR A 23 4.26 2.50 -14.39
N SER A 24 3.20 1.74 -14.64
CA SER A 24 2.67 0.73 -13.70
C SER A 24 3.66 -0.40 -13.49
N VAL A 25 3.91 -0.74 -12.23
CA VAL A 25 4.83 -1.81 -11.80
C VAL A 25 4.07 -3.00 -11.24
N PHE A 26 3.13 -2.74 -10.34
CA PHE A 26 2.36 -3.77 -9.64
C PHE A 26 1.06 -3.18 -9.06
N ARG A 27 0.07 -4.03 -8.80
CA ARG A 27 -1.13 -3.64 -8.05
C ARG A 27 -1.30 -4.55 -6.84
N PHE A 28 -1.19 -3.96 -5.65
CA PHE A 28 -1.46 -4.64 -4.40
C PHE A 28 -2.97 -4.87 -4.23
N LYS A 29 -3.30 -6.03 -3.67
CA LYS A 29 -4.68 -6.37 -3.29
C LYS A 29 -4.62 -7.20 -2.01
N ALA A 30 -4.98 -6.57 -0.90
CA ALA A 30 -5.23 -7.25 0.36
C ALA A 30 -6.70 -7.69 0.43
N PHE A 31 -6.94 -8.77 1.15
CA PHE A 31 -8.27 -9.23 1.52
C PHE A 31 -8.53 -8.81 2.97
N ASP A 32 -9.72 -8.26 3.19
CA ASP A 32 -10.25 -7.96 4.51
C ASP A 32 -11.63 -8.64 4.59
N PRO A 33 -11.91 -9.40 5.65
CA PRO A 33 -13.12 -10.23 5.74
C PRO A 33 -14.41 -9.41 5.96
N ASP A 34 -14.33 -8.12 6.27
CA ASP A 34 -15.51 -7.30 6.45
C ASP A 34 -16.27 -7.10 5.11
N THR A 35 -17.59 -7.10 5.16
CA THR A 35 -18.42 -6.98 3.92
C THR A 35 -18.41 -5.58 3.31
N THR A 36 -17.83 -4.60 4.00
CA THR A 36 -17.79 -3.19 3.60
C THR A 36 -16.37 -2.63 3.52
N SER A 37 -15.34 -3.49 3.51
CA SER A 37 -13.94 -3.08 3.63
C SER A 37 -13.55 -2.08 2.57
N LYS A 38 -13.01 -0.95 3.04
CA LYS A 38 -12.30 0.02 2.21
C LYS A 38 -10.85 0.04 2.66
N LEU A 39 -10.00 -0.54 1.83
CA LEU A 39 -8.56 -0.58 2.07
C LEU A 39 -7.87 0.59 1.38
N THR A 40 -6.92 1.20 2.09
CA THR A 40 -5.95 2.14 1.50
C THR A 40 -4.54 1.61 1.65
N TYR A 41 -3.65 2.03 0.77
CA TYR A 41 -2.28 1.53 0.72
C TYR A 41 -1.28 2.66 0.82
N GLU A 42 -0.16 2.40 1.48
CA GLU A 42 0.97 3.33 1.53
C GLU A 42 2.32 2.60 1.60
N ILE A 43 3.36 3.25 1.08
CA ILE A 43 4.74 2.80 1.28
C ILE A 43 5.17 3.24 2.68
N VAL A 44 5.54 2.30 3.54
CA VAL A 44 6.07 2.59 4.88
C VAL A 44 7.61 2.55 4.92
N GLN A 45 8.24 1.82 4.01
CA GLN A 45 9.71 1.77 3.85
C GLN A 45 10.08 1.56 2.38
N GLY A 46 11.21 2.14 1.94
CA GLY A 46 11.72 2.05 0.58
C GLY A 46 11.82 3.42 -0.10
N ASP A 47 12.10 3.43 -1.41
CA ASP A 47 12.39 4.65 -2.15
C ASP A 47 11.11 5.33 -2.69
N LYS A 48 10.59 6.30 -1.94
CA LYS A 48 9.43 7.12 -2.33
C LYS A 48 9.75 8.19 -3.38
N ASN A 49 11.02 8.42 -3.69
CA ASN A 49 11.39 9.34 -4.77
C ASN A 49 11.27 8.63 -6.12
N LEU A 50 11.62 7.34 -6.17
CA LEU A 50 11.57 6.51 -7.37
C LEU A 50 10.20 5.88 -7.62
N PHE A 51 9.44 5.59 -6.57
CA PHE A 51 8.14 4.93 -6.66
C PHE A 51 7.02 5.69 -5.96
N HIS A 52 5.84 5.65 -6.56
CA HIS A 52 4.61 6.17 -6.00
C HIS A 52 3.62 5.01 -5.81
N LEU A 53 2.96 4.96 -4.67
CA LEU A 53 1.85 4.05 -4.42
C LEU A 53 0.59 4.86 -4.19
N SER A 54 -0.36 4.71 -5.10
CA SER A 54 -1.69 5.30 -4.94
C SER A 54 -2.49 4.54 -3.90
N SER A 55 -3.48 5.22 -3.30
CA SER A 55 -4.30 4.66 -2.23
C SER A 55 -5.15 3.46 -2.65
N ASP A 56 -5.28 3.19 -3.95
CA ASP A 56 -6.02 2.03 -4.48
C ASP A 56 -5.16 0.76 -4.64
N GLY A 57 -3.86 0.85 -4.28
CA GLY A 57 -2.90 -0.22 -4.35
C GLY A 57 -2.04 -0.24 -5.62
N THR A 58 -2.20 0.72 -6.55
CA THR A 58 -1.38 0.77 -7.77
C THR A 58 -0.03 1.42 -7.51
N LEU A 59 1.04 0.65 -7.70
CA LEU A 59 2.43 1.07 -7.62
C LEU A 59 2.91 1.49 -9.01
N THR A 60 3.45 2.71 -9.11
CA THR A 60 4.03 3.26 -10.33
C THR A 60 5.44 3.78 -10.07
N THR A 61 6.22 3.94 -11.14
CA THR A 61 7.40 4.81 -11.11
C THR A 61 6.96 6.26 -10.87
N HIS A 62 7.83 7.06 -10.24
CA HIS A 62 7.55 8.45 -9.87
C HIS A 62 8.57 9.44 -10.42
N SER A 63 9.79 8.97 -10.72
CA SER A 63 10.90 9.80 -11.18
C SER A 63 11.27 9.53 -12.64
N ASN A 64 11.84 10.53 -13.31
CA ASN A 64 12.48 10.38 -14.63
C ASN A 64 13.89 9.77 -14.53
N GLN A 65 14.38 9.50 -13.32
CA GLN A 65 15.67 8.86 -13.09
C GLN A 65 15.63 7.38 -13.52
N GLN A 66 16.74 6.89 -14.06
CA GLN A 66 16.88 5.47 -14.37
C GLN A 66 16.93 4.64 -13.09
N LEU A 67 16.31 3.46 -13.14
CA LEU A 67 16.39 2.48 -12.06
C LEU A 67 17.70 1.68 -12.21
N LEU A 68 18.75 2.14 -11.54
CA LEU A 68 20.11 1.58 -11.66
C LEU A 68 20.35 0.31 -10.85
N SER A 69 19.66 0.14 -9.72
CA SER A 69 19.72 -1.10 -8.94
C SER A 69 18.90 -2.21 -9.61
N PRO A 70 19.36 -3.47 -9.58
CA PRO A 70 18.60 -4.60 -10.10
C PRO A 70 17.37 -4.95 -9.23
N THR A 71 17.35 -4.51 -7.97
CA THR A 71 16.28 -4.77 -7.01
C THR A 71 16.02 -3.54 -6.15
N TYR A 72 14.74 -3.26 -5.89
CA TYR A 72 14.28 -2.25 -4.94
C TYR A 72 13.31 -2.93 -3.97
N ASN A 73 13.59 -2.82 -2.66
CA ASN A 73 12.74 -3.38 -1.63
C ASN A 73 11.80 -2.30 -1.09
N LEU A 74 10.50 -2.55 -1.19
CA LEU A 74 9.45 -1.69 -0.64
C LEU A 74 8.67 -2.46 0.43
N THR A 75 8.41 -1.83 1.56
CA THR A 75 7.43 -2.31 2.54
C THR A 75 6.17 -1.49 2.38
N VAL A 76 5.07 -2.17 2.12
CA VAL A 76 3.75 -1.59 1.89
C VAL A 76 2.81 -2.00 3.01
N ARG A 77 1.99 -1.06 3.48
CA ARG A 77 0.94 -1.31 4.46
C ARG A 77 -0.43 -1.13 3.80
N ALA A 78 -1.31 -2.10 4.00
CA ALA A 78 -2.75 -1.94 3.77
C ALA A 78 -3.41 -1.50 5.08
N ILE A 79 -4.31 -0.53 5.00
CA ILE A 79 -5.04 0.05 6.13
C ILE A 79 -6.52 -0.15 5.88
N ASP A 80 -7.18 -0.87 6.79
CA ASP A 80 -8.64 -0.89 6.85
C ASP A 80 -9.17 0.43 7.44
N LEU A 81 -9.98 1.13 6.64
CA LEU A 81 -10.60 2.38 7.05
C LEU A 81 -11.84 2.17 7.94
N ASN A 82 -12.45 0.99 7.95
CA ASN A 82 -13.60 0.71 8.81
C ASN A 82 -13.18 0.62 10.29
N SER A 83 -12.01 0.05 10.55
CA SER A 83 -11.37 0.01 11.86
C SER A 83 -11.07 1.40 12.45
N GLN A 84 -10.85 2.44 11.63
CA GLN A 84 -10.66 3.81 12.13
C GLN A 84 -11.96 4.46 12.62
N VAL A 85 -13.11 4.17 11.98
CA VAL A 85 -14.41 4.77 12.34
C VAL A 85 -14.87 4.32 13.73
N LEU A 86 -14.61 3.06 14.10
CA LEU A 86 -14.96 2.53 15.43
C LEU A 86 -14.15 3.16 16.58
N SER A 87 -12.98 3.73 16.28
CA SER A 87 -12.14 4.42 17.27
C SER A 87 -12.57 5.85 17.56
N MET A 88 -13.17 6.54 16.58
CA MET A 88 -13.69 7.91 16.72
C MET A 88 -15.11 7.98 17.30
N SER A 89 -15.88 6.88 17.29
CA SER A 89 -17.25 6.86 17.80
C SER A 89 -17.37 6.57 19.31
N ARG A 90 -16.25 6.33 20.04
CA ARG A 90 -16.27 6.02 21.48
C ARG A 90 -15.97 7.19 22.42
N SER A 91 -15.75 8.41 21.90
CA SER A 91 -15.33 9.57 22.72
C SER A 91 -16.43 10.56 23.11
N ASN A 92 -17.72 10.26 22.88
CA ASN A 92 -18.82 11.19 23.18
C ASN A 92 -19.89 10.61 24.12
N GLU A 93 -19.53 10.12 25.32
CA GLU A 93 -20.49 10.00 26.43
C GLU A 93 -19.82 10.27 27.78
N ALA A 94 -19.90 11.51 28.26
CA ALA A 94 -19.81 11.86 29.68
C ALA A 94 -20.62 13.14 29.92
N HIS A 95 -21.82 12.98 30.48
CA HIS A 95 -22.58 14.02 31.18
C HIS A 95 -23.35 13.34 32.32
#